data_AF-A0A9P5YZT2-F1
#
_entry.id   AF-A0A9P5YZT2-F1
#
_cell.length_a   1.000
_cell.length_b   1.000
_cell.length_c   1.000
_cell.angle_alpha   90.00
_cell.angle_beta   90.00
_cell.angle_gamma   90.00
#
_symmetry.space_group_name_H-M   'P 1'
#
loop_
_entity.id
_entity.type
_entity.pdbx_description
1 polymer ?
#
loop_
_entity_poly.entity_id
_entity_poly.type
_entity_poly.pdbx_seq_one_letter_code
_entity_poly.pdbx_strand_id
1 'polypeptide(L)'
;MIAAIREAKRADGTPFVSLDKVVDICIYPKNNEIADMQDLVTGCKYLTTFRVTVIDEELDLAFVSNMLRHTMMTLKYLEFWIVFSSNSKEDDDPLLHNLDEVIEKLGNFEENIVEDIKISVSLSKGPVKWGGLDRAFENSKWPKLRHISLITNLMILDRNRQTNRVNDLITDLENLKATQFPSLNERTSVSFDYIFKYD
;
A
#
# COMPACT_ATOMS: atom_id res chain seq x y z
N MET A 1 -5.97 -4.74 -20.83
CA MET A 1 -4.56 -5.20 -20.93
C MET A 1 -4.35 -6.57 -20.29
N ILE A 2 -4.93 -6.81 -19.10
CA ILE A 2 -4.80 -8.07 -18.36
C ILE A 2 -5.36 -9.28 -19.13
N ALA A 3 -6.52 -9.13 -19.80
CA ALA A 3 -7.05 -10.17 -20.69
C ALA A 3 -6.06 -10.60 -21.79
N ALA A 4 -5.37 -9.63 -22.41
CA ALA A 4 -4.36 -9.92 -23.44
C ALA A 4 -3.16 -10.71 -22.89
N ILE A 5 -2.75 -10.48 -21.64
CA ILE A 5 -1.68 -11.25 -20.99
C ILE A 5 -2.09 -12.72 -20.78
N ARG A 6 -3.36 -12.96 -20.40
CA ARG A 6 -3.90 -14.31 -20.21
C ARG A 6 -4.09 -15.07 -21.51
N GLU A 7 -4.56 -14.37 -22.54
CA GLU A 7 -4.89 -14.97 -23.84
C GLU A 7 -3.67 -15.11 -24.74
N ALA A 8 -2.59 -14.37 -24.48
CA ALA A 8 -1.34 -14.48 -25.22
C ALA A 8 -0.80 -15.91 -25.13
N LYS A 9 -0.67 -16.54 -26.29
CA LYS A 9 -0.08 -17.87 -26.44
C LYS A 9 1.15 -17.78 -27.34
N ARG A 10 2.12 -18.64 -27.07
CA ARG A 10 3.24 -18.90 -27.99
C ARG A 10 2.73 -19.65 -29.22
N ALA A 11 3.58 -19.75 -30.24
CA ALA A 11 3.24 -20.47 -31.48
C ALA A 11 2.90 -21.96 -31.25
N ASP A 12 3.38 -22.54 -30.15
CA ASP A 12 3.08 -23.92 -29.73
C ASP A 12 1.77 -24.05 -28.92
N GLY A 13 1.02 -22.97 -28.73
CA GLY A 13 -0.25 -22.95 -28.00
C GLY A 13 -0.11 -22.84 -26.48
N THR A 14 1.11 -22.84 -25.93
CA THR A 14 1.33 -22.63 -24.49
C THR A 14 1.12 -21.17 -24.10
N PRO A 15 0.65 -20.88 -22.86
CA PRO A 15 0.52 -19.51 -22.38
C PRO A 15 1.87 -18.78 -22.46
N PHE A 16 1.85 -17.54 -22.96
CA PHE A 16 3.04 -16.70 -23.05
C PHE A 16 3.59 -16.39 -21.65
N VAL A 17 2.68 -16.18 -20.69
CA VAL A 17 2.97 -16.01 -19.27
C VAL A 17 2.34 -17.15 -18.48
N SER A 18 3.17 -17.85 -17.70
CA SER A 18 2.73 -18.85 -16.72
C SER A 18 2.47 -18.15 -15.38
N LEU A 19 1.22 -17.84 -15.08
CA LEU A 19 0.84 -17.12 -13.85
C LEU A 19 1.25 -17.88 -12.57
N ASP A 20 1.27 -19.21 -12.63
CA ASP A 20 1.77 -20.10 -11.59
C ASP A 20 3.30 -20.04 -11.39
N LYS A 21 4.01 -19.16 -12.08
CA LYS A 21 5.44 -18.88 -11.85
C LYS A 21 5.70 -17.43 -11.46
N VAL A 22 4.65 -16.61 -11.39
CA VAL A 22 4.75 -15.20 -11.01
C VAL A 22 4.91 -15.12 -9.50
N VAL A 23 6.00 -14.48 -9.07
CA VAL A 23 6.37 -14.30 -7.66
C VAL A 23 6.26 -12.85 -7.19
N ASP A 24 6.12 -11.91 -8.12
CA ASP A 24 6.06 -10.47 -7.86
C ASP A 24 5.08 -9.81 -8.82
N ILE A 25 4.16 -9.02 -8.26
CA ILE A 25 3.18 -8.23 -9.01
C ILE A 25 3.22 -6.78 -8.52
N CYS A 26 3.21 -5.86 -9.49
CA CYS A 26 2.93 -4.46 -9.27
C CYS A 26 1.71 -4.06 -10.12
N ILE A 27 0.64 -3.57 -9.49
CA ILE A 27 -0.57 -3.13 -10.17
C ILE A 27 -0.84 -1.64 -9.98
N TYR A 28 -1.45 -1.05 -11.01
CA TYR A 28 -1.94 0.31 -11.06
C TYR A 28 -3.44 0.25 -11.35
N PRO A 29 -4.26 -0.14 -10.34
CA PRO A 29 -5.67 -0.39 -10.50
C PRO A 29 -6.45 0.79 -11.07
N LYS A 30 -7.31 0.49 -12.04
CA LYS A 30 -8.44 1.33 -12.43
C LYS A 30 -9.73 0.65 -12.00
N ASN A 31 -10.75 1.43 -11.64
CA ASN A 31 -12.03 0.91 -11.15
C ASN A 31 -12.68 -0.11 -12.09
N ASN A 32 -12.55 0.09 -13.40
CA ASN A 32 -13.11 -0.82 -14.40
C ASN A 32 -12.28 -2.11 -14.63
N GLU A 33 -11.11 -2.25 -13.99
CA GLU A 33 -10.22 -3.41 -14.17
C GLU A 33 -10.15 -4.31 -12.92
N ILE A 34 -10.91 -4.00 -11.85
CA ILE A 34 -10.81 -4.71 -10.55
C ILE A 34 -11.04 -6.23 -10.70
N ALA A 35 -12.06 -6.64 -11.47
CA ALA A 35 -12.34 -8.06 -11.69
C ALA A 35 -11.19 -8.77 -12.42
N ASP A 36 -10.63 -8.13 -13.46
CA ASP A 36 -9.51 -8.68 -14.21
C ASP A 36 -8.24 -8.82 -13.34
N MET A 37 -7.99 -7.83 -12.47
CA MET A 37 -6.88 -7.88 -11.50
C MET A 37 -7.06 -8.99 -10.49
N GLN A 38 -8.27 -9.19 -9.98
CA GLN A 38 -8.58 -10.26 -9.04
C GLN A 38 -8.33 -11.63 -9.67
N ASP A 39 -8.77 -11.83 -10.91
CA ASP A 39 -8.51 -13.05 -11.68
C ASP A 39 -7.00 -13.28 -11.89
N LEU A 40 -6.26 -12.23 -12.24
CA LEU A 40 -4.81 -12.29 -12.45
C LEU A 40 -4.08 -12.77 -11.19
N VAL A 41 -4.34 -12.12 -10.05
CA VAL A 41 -3.71 -12.45 -8.77
C VAL A 41 -4.10 -13.84 -8.29
N THR A 42 -5.36 -14.25 -8.51
CA THR A 42 -5.82 -15.61 -8.19
C THR A 42 -5.04 -16.68 -8.97
N GLY A 43 -4.58 -16.36 -10.19
CA GLY A 43 -3.71 -17.25 -10.98
C GLY A 43 -2.28 -17.38 -10.43
N CYS A 44 -1.83 -16.47 -9.57
CA CYS A 44 -0.45 -16.35 -9.11
C CYS A 44 -0.21 -17.08 -7.78
N LYS A 45 -0.19 -18.42 -7.85
CA LYS A 45 -0.13 -19.30 -6.66
C LYS A 45 1.11 -19.11 -5.77
N TYR A 46 2.23 -18.67 -6.34
CA TYR A 46 3.49 -18.49 -5.62
C TYR A 46 3.86 -17.02 -5.47
N LEU A 47 2.87 -16.13 -5.48
CA LEU A 47 3.08 -14.71 -5.29
C LEU A 47 3.70 -14.44 -3.92
N THR A 48 4.90 -13.88 -3.91
CA THR A 48 5.64 -13.53 -2.67
C THR A 48 5.65 -12.03 -2.41
N THR A 49 5.48 -11.22 -3.46
CA THR A 49 5.52 -9.76 -3.37
C THR A 49 4.33 -9.18 -4.12
N PHE A 50 3.58 -8.31 -3.46
CA PHE A 50 2.46 -7.60 -4.06
C PHE A 50 2.57 -6.10 -3.78
N ARG A 51 2.46 -5.31 -4.84
CA ARG A 51 2.59 -3.86 -4.79
C ARG A 51 1.40 -3.24 -5.51
N VAL A 52 0.70 -2.35 -4.85
CA VAL A 52 -0.45 -1.63 -5.43
C VAL A 52 -0.20 -0.14 -5.38
N THR A 53 -0.31 0.52 -6.52
CA THR A 53 -0.27 1.99 -6.59
C THR A 53 -1.70 2.51 -6.73
N VAL A 54 -2.13 3.28 -5.75
CA VAL A 54 -3.42 3.96 -5.72
C VAL A 54 -3.17 5.41 -6.11
N ILE A 55 -3.88 5.87 -7.15
CA ILE A 55 -3.84 7.25 -7.60
C ILE A 55 -5.23 7.80 -7.39
N ASP A 56 -5.34 8.86 -6.58
CA ASP A 56 -6.60 9.48 -6.15
C ASP A 56 -7.54 8.58 -5.31
N GLU A 57 -8.56 9.21 -4.72
CA GLU A 57 -9.53 8.60 -3.79
C GLU A 57 -10.60 7.73 -4.49
N GLU A 58 -10.57 7.60 -5.81
CA GLU A 58 -11.64 6.90 -6.53
C GLU A 58 -11.63 5.38 -6.33
N LEU A 59 -10.57 4.81 -5.74
CA LEU A 59 -10.38 3.38 -5.63
C LEU A 59 -10.66 2.85 -4.21
N ASP A 60 -11.71 2.05 -4.08
CA ASP A 60 -12.01 1.33 -2.84
C ASP A 60 -11.00 0.20 -2.59
N LEU A 61 -10.03 0.40 -1.69
CA LEU A 61 -9.05 -0.62 -1.35
C LEU A 61 -9.61 -1.91 -0.74
N ALA A 62 -10.89 -1.98 -0.36
CA ALA A 62 -11.49 -3.20 0.17
C ALA A 62 -11.33 -4.40 -0.78
N PHE A 63 -11.27 -4.19 -2.10
CA PHE A 63 -11.04 -5.28 -3.06
C PHE A 63 -9.68 -5.97 -2.87
N VAL A 64 -8.65 -5.24 -2.39
CA VAL A 64 -7.28 -5.78 -2.21
C VAL A 64 -7.30 -6.95 -1.25
N SER A 65 -8.02 -6.83 -0.13
CA SER A 65 -8.16 -7.91 0.86
C SER A 65 -8.79 -9.18 0.28
N ASN A 66 -9.78 -9.04 -0.61
CA ASN A 66 -10.45 -10.17 -1.25
C ASN A 66 -9.56 -10.82 -2.31
N MET A 67 -8.86 -10.00 -3.09
CA MET A 67 -7.93 -10.43 -4.12
C MET A 67 -6.74 -11.20 -3.55
N LEU A 68 -6.15 -10.72 -2.45
CA LEU A 68 -4.95 -11.33 -1.86
C LEU A 68 -5.24 -12.57 -1.02
N ARG A 69 -6.50 -12.84 -0.66
CA ARG A 69 -6.89 -13.96 0.22
C ARG A 69 -6.20 -15.28 -0.12
N HIS A 70 -6.14 -15.65 -1.40
CA HIS A 70 -5.58 -16.93 -1.86
C HIS A 70 -4.05 -16.95 -1.88
N THR A 71 -3.41 -15.79 -1.79
CA THR A 71 -1.95 -15.63 -1.84
C THR A 71 -1.34 -15.42 -0.45
N MET A 72 -2.15 -15.30 0.61
CA MET A 72 -1.64 -14.99 1.96
C MET A 72 -0.70 -16.04 2.55
N MET A 73 -0.81 -17.29 2.09
CA MET A 73 0.08 -18.40 2.44
C MET A 73 1.48 -18.29 1.80
N THR A 74 1.63 -17.47 0.77
CA THR A 74 2.87 -17.33 -0.01
C THR A 74 3.41 -15.90 -0.02
N LEU A 75 2.55 -14.91 0.25
CA LEU A 75 2.86 -13.49 0.25
C LEU A 75 3.71 -13.12 1.47
N LYS A 76 4.91 -12.60 1.20
CA LYS A 76 5.88 -12.15 2.20
C LYS A 76 5.98 -10.63 2.29
N TYR A 77 5.81 -9.95 1.16
CA TYR A 77 6.00 -8.50 1.02
C TYR A 77 4.74 -7.85 0.47
N LEU A 78 4.25 -6.83 1.18
CA LEU A 78 3.09 -6.04 0.79
C LEU A 78 3.46 -4.56 0.72
N GLU A 79 3.24 -3.92 -0.43
CA GLU A 79 3.48 -2.49 -0.61
C GLU A 79 2.23 -1.77 -1.09
N PHE A 80 1.88 -0.70 -0.39
CA PHE A 80 0.88 0.28 -0.82
C PHE A 80 1.61 1.56 -1.20
N TRP A 81 1.37 2.05 -2.41
CA TRP A 81 1.83 3.37 -2.85
C TRP A 81 0.62 4.25 -3.13
N ILE A 82 0.37 5.22 -2.27
CA ILE A 82 -0.78 6.12 -2.35
C ILE A 82 -0.29 7.47 -2.89
N VAL A 83 -0.91 7.93 -3.96
CA VAL A 83 -0.57 9.18 -4.65
C VAL A 83 -1.83 10.04 -4.74
N PHE A 84 -1.79 11.21 -4.11
CA PHE A 84 -2.86 12.20 -4.22
C PHE A 84 -2.57 13.14 -5.39
N SER A 85 -3.56 13.37 -6.26
CA SER A 85 -3.48 14.48 -7.20
C SER A 85 -3.61 15.81 -6.44
N SER A 86 -3.04 16.88 -7.01
CA SER A 86 -3.06 18.23 -6.42
C SER A 86 -4.45 18.83 -6.22
N ASN A 87 -5.50 18.15 -6.71
CA ASN A 87 -6.89 18.60 -6.69
C ASN A 87 -7.75 17.87 -5.65
N SER A 88 -7.20 16.90 -4.91
CA SER A 88 -7.93 16.26 -3.82
C SER A 88 -8.27 17.30 -2.74
N LYS A 89 -9.46 17.16 -2.14
CA LYS A 89 -10.01 18.17 -1.24
C LYS A 89 -9.27 18.12 0.09
N GLU A 90 -8.27 18.98 0.21
CA GLU A 90 -7.64 19.65 1.37
C GLU A 90 -7.81 19.21 2.85
N ASP A 91 -8.49 18.13 3.23
CA ASP A 91 -8.67 17.70 4.65
C ASP A 91 -8.57 16.18 4.88
N ASP A 92 -8.26 15.39 3.84
CA ASP A 92 -8.42 13.94 3.89
C ASP A 92 -7.21 13.17 4.45
N ASP A 93 -7.52 12.03 5.06
CA ASP A 93 -6.57 11.07 5.63
C ASP A 93 -5.67 10.51 4.51
N PRO A 94 -4.34 10.70 4.57
CA PRO A 94 -3.43 10.32 3.50
C PRO A 94 -3.31 8.81 3.33
N LEU A 95 -3.89 8.05 4.24
CA LEU A 95 -3.90 6.60 4.20
C LEU A 95 -5.12 6.06 3.45
N LEU A 96 -6.03 6.92 2.98
CA LEU A 96 -7.34 6.54 2.48
C LEU A 96 -8.16 5.95 3.63
N HIS A 97 -9.39 6.44 3.84
CA HIS A 97 -10.21 6.15 5.03
C HIS A 97 -10.50 4.66 5.32
N ASN A 98 -10.07 3.74 4.46
CA ASN A 98 -10.28 2.30 4.55
C ASN A 98 -8.99 1.45 4.54
N LEU A 99 -7.78 2.03 4.46
CA LEU A 99 -6.56 1.22 4.46
C LEU A 99 -6.37 0.48 5.78
N ASP A 100 -6.74 1.09 6.91
CA ASP A 100 -6.71 0.44 8.21
C ASP A 100 -7.60 -0.81 8.24
N GLU A 101 -8.82 -0.74 7.70
CA GLU A 101 -9.71 -1.90 7.56
C GLU A 101 -9.11 -3.01 6.67
N VAL A 102 -8.43 -2.62 5.57
CA VAL A 102 -7.77 -3.56 4.67
C VAL A 102 -6.61 -4.26 5.39
N ILE A 103 -5.77 -3.51 6.11
CA ILE A 103 -4.67 -4.04 6.91
C ILE A 103 -5.20 -4.99 7.98
N GLU A 104 -6.21 -4.58 8.76
CA GLU A 104 -6.79 -5.42 9.81
C GLU A 104 -7.33 -6.74 9.22
N LYS A 105 -8.05 -6.67 8.09
CA LYS A 105 -8.62 -7.84 7.42
C LYS A 105 -7.55 -8.78 6.88
N LEU A 106 -6.48 -8.25 6.27
CA LEU A 106 -5.34 -9.05 5.81
C LEU A 106 -4.63 -9.74 6.99
N GLY A 107 -4.42 -9.00 8.08
CA GLY A 107 -3.77 -9.49 9.30
C GLY A 107 -4.54 -10.60 10.03
N ASN A 108 -5.83 -10.75 9.74
CA ASN A 108 -6.72 -11.73 10.34
C ASN A 108 -6.92 -13.01 9.51
N PHE A 109 -6.25 -13.15 8.37
CA PHE A 109 -6.25 -14.42 7.65
C PHE A 109 -5.41 -15.49 8.38
N GLU A 110 -5.96 -16.70 8.54
CA GLU A 110 -5.40 -17.77 9.39
C GLU A 110 -3.99 -18.21 8.99
N GLU A 111 -3.66 -18.16 7.70
CA GLU A 111 -2.38 -18.61 7.16
C GLU A 111 -1.52 -17.44 6.63
N ASN A 112 -1.69 -16.25 7.20
CA ASN A 112 -0.91 -15.07 6.83
C ASN A 112 0.57 -15.24 7.20
N ILE A 113 1.45 -15.23 6.20
CA ILE A 113 2.90 -15.29 6.37
C ILE A 113 3.65 -14.00 5.99
N VAL A 114 2.93 -12.89 5.86
CA VAL A 114 3.53 -11.59 5.51
C VAL A 114 4.57 -11.20 6.56
N GLU A 115 5.77 -10.91 6.09
CA GLU A 115 6.92 -10.53 6.91
C GLU A 115 7.13 -9.01 6.91
N ASP A 116 6.78 -8.34 5.81
CA ASP A 116 7.09 -6.93 5.62
C ASP A 116 5.93 -6.17 4.95
N ILE A 117 5.55 -5.04 5.54
CA ILE A 117 4.56 -4.12 5.00
C ILE A 117 5.18 -2.76 4.81
N LYS A 118 5.02 -2.21 3.60
CA LYS A 118 5.49 -0.87 3.25
C LYS A 118 4.31 -0.03 2.77
N ILE A 119 4.17 1.15 3.34
CA ILE A 119 3.15 2.12 2.97
C ILE A 119 3.88 3.39 2.55
N SER A 120 3.76 3.77 1.29
CA SER A 120 4.36 4.98 0.74
C SER A 120 3.25 5.95 0.38
N VAL A 121 3.23 7.13 0.99
CA VAL A 121 2.24 8.18 0.70
C VAL A 121 2.92 9.37 0.02
N SER A 122 2.35 9.91 -1.05
CA SER A 122 2.85 11.12 -1.71
C SER A 122 1.95 12.30 -1.37
N LEU A 123 2.50 13.28 -0.66
CA LEU A 123 1.77 14.45 -0.17
C LEU A 123 2.28 15.73 -0.81
N SER A 124 1.35 16.63 -1.14
CA SER A 124 1.66 18.01 -1.55
C SER A 124 1.41 19.04 -0.43
N LYS A 125 0.71 18.63 0.64
CA LYS A 125 0.37 19.42 1.82
C LYS A 125 0.37 18.52 3.06
N GLY A 126 0.43 19.11 4.25
CA GLY A 126 0.31 18.36 5.50
C GLY A 126 -1.11 17.84 5.71
N PRO A 127 -1.26 16.57 6.14
CA PRO A 127 -2.56 15.98 6.40
C PRO A 127 -3.09 16.44 7.76
N VAL A 128 -4.41 16.59 7.88
CA VAL A 128 -5.06 16.97 9.14
C VAL A 128 -5.12 15.81 10.12
N LYS A 129 -5.18 14.58 9.61
CA LYS A 129 -5.24 13.34 10.37
C LYS A 129 -4.45 12.27 9.66
N TRP A 130 -3.92 11.34 10.45
CA TRP A 130 -3.39 10.08 9.97
C TRP A 130 -4.31 9.00 10.53
N GLY A 131 -4.87 8.16 9.66
CA GLY A 131 -5.83 7.12 10.02
C GLY A 131 -5.37 6.12 11.08
N GLY A 132 -6.25 5.17 11.42
CA GLY A 132 -6.07 4.23 12.53
C GLY A 132 -5.19 3.01 12.23
N LEU A 133 -4.06 3.16 11.53
CA LEU A 133 -3.18 2.02 11.23
C LEU A 133 -2.69 1.33 12.50
N ASP A 134 -2.30 2.09 13.51
CA ASP A 134 -1.93 1.57 14.84
C ASP A 134 -2.97 0.58 15.36
N ARG A 135 -4.24 0.99 15.39
CA ARG A 135 -5.38 0.15 15.78
C ARG A 135 -5.52 -1.08 14.88
N ALA A 136 -5.39 -0.93 13.56
CA ALA A 136 -5.51 -2.04 12.63
C ALA A 136 -4.45 -3.12 12.87
N PHE A 137 -3.22 -2.71 13.17
CA PHE A 137 -2.13 -3.63 13.50
C PHE A 137 -2.28 -4.23 14.90
N GLU A 138 -2.79 -3.48 15.89
CA GLU A 138 -3.11 -4.01 17.22
C GLU A 138 -4.26 -5.05 17.21
N ASN A 139 -5.26 -4.83 16.36
CA ASN A 139 -6.46 -5.67 16.27
C ASN A 139 -6.28 -6.93 15.41
N SER A 140 -5.10 -7.15 14.84
CA SER A 140 -4.83 -8.26 13.93
C SER A 140 -3.60 -9.07 14.32
N LYS A 141 -3.50 -10.29 13.79
CA LYS A 141 -2.61 -11.31 14.38
C LYS A 141 -1.22 -11.40 13.76
N TRP A 142 -1.00 -10.75 12.61
CA TRP A 142 0.27 -10.64 11.84
C TRP A 142 1.44 -11.51 12.35
N PRO A 143 1.34 -12.86 12.23
CA PRO A 143 2.15 -13.77 13.07
C PRO A 143 3.62 -13.85 12.64
N LYS A 144 3.93 -13.38 11.42
CA LYS A 144 5.27 -13.38 10.83
C LYS A 144 5.79 -11.97 10.56
N LEU A 145 5.01 -10.93 10.84
CA LEU A 145 5.38 -9.56 10.54
C LEU A 145 6.59 -9.15 11.37
N ARG A 146 7.61 -8.65 10.68
CA ARG A 146 8.89 -8.20 11.24
C ARG A 146 9.13 -6.74 10.98
N HIS A 147 8.68 -6.19 9.85
CA HIS A 147 8.88 -4.77 9.56
C HIS A 147 7.63 -4.10 9.02
N ILE A 148 7.40 -2.89 9.51
CA ILE A 148 6.44 -1.93 8.97
C ILE A 148 7.23 -0.69 8.57
N SER A 149 7.08 -0.22 7.34
CA SER A 149 7.73 0.99 6.85
C SER A 149 6.68 1.98 6.38
N LEU A 150 6.63 3.15 6.99
CA LEU A 150 5.83 4.28 6.52
C LEU A 150 6.76 5.31 5.87
N ILE A 151 6.61 5.49 4.56
CA ILE A 151 7.41 6.45 3.79
C ILE A 151 6.51 7.58 3.34
N THR A 152 6.84 8.80 3.72
CA THR A 152 6.16 10.00 3.24
C THR A 152 7.03 10.70 2.20
N ASN A 153 6.52 10.77 0.97
CA ASN A 153 7.11 11.51 -0.13
C ASN A 153 6.47 12.89 -0.21
N LEU A 154 7.25 13.93 0.07
CA LEU A 154 6.78 15.31 0.03
C LEU A 154 7.19 15.95 -1.29
N MET A 155 6.19 16.38 -2.06
CA MET A 155 6.39 17.13 -3.30
C MET A 155 6.24 18.62 -3.03
N ILE A 156 7.35 19.36 -3.03
CA ILE A 156 7.37 20.80 -2.76
C ILE A 156 7.38 21.54 -4.10
N LEU A 157 6.21 22.03 -4.52
CA LEU A 157 6.01 22.67 -5.84
C LEU A 157 6.35 24.17 -5.89
N ASP A 158 6.63 24.85 -4.75
CA ASP A 158 7.00 26.27 -4.73
C ASP A 158 8.04 26.58 -3.65
N ARG A 159 9.28 26.84 -4.08
CA ARG A 159 10.44 27.13 -3.20
C ARG A 159 10.33 28.47 -2.48
N ASN A 160 9.55 29.43 -2.97
CA ASN A 160 9.57 30.81 -2.50
C ASN A 160 8.42 31.16 -1.53
N ARG A 161 7.39 30.31 -1.40
CA ARG A 161 6.19 30.59 -0.60
C ARG A 161 5.98 29.70 0.63
N GLN A 162 6.86 28.74 0.92
CA GLN A 162 6.51 27.65 1.84
C GLN A 162 7.49 27.36 2.99
N THR A 163 8.43 28.23 3.35
CA THR A 163 9.38 27.94 4.44
C THR A 163 8.68 27.60 5.77
N ASN A 164 7.61 28.30 6.13
CA ASN A 164 6.84 27.99 7.34
C ASN A 164 5.99 26.71 7.18
N ARG A 165 5.39 26.47 6.00
CA ARG A 165 4.58 25.27 5.74
C ARG A 165 5.40 23.98 5.74
N VAL A 166 6.63 24.04 5.24
CA VAL A 166 7.55 22.90 5.29
C VAL A 166 7.94 22.59 6.74
N ASN A 167 8.13 23.61 7.57
CA ASN A 167 8.43 23.41 9.00
C ASN A 167 7.23 22.84 9.78
N ASP A 168 6.02 23.31 9.51
CA ASP A 168 4.79 22.77 10.12
C ASP A 168 4.60 21.31 9.72
N LEU A 169 4.79 20.99 8.44
CA LEU A 169 4.72 19.63 7.91
C LEU A 169 5.78 18.69 8.51
N ILE A 170 7.02 19.16 8.66
CA ILE A 170 8.07 18.39 9.34
C ILE A 170 7.65 18.13 10.79
N THR A 171 7.07 19.11 11.47
CA THR A 171 6.60 18.97 12.85
C THR A 171 5.47 17.95 12.95
N ASP A 172 4.50 17.98 12.02
CA ASP A 172 3.42 17.01 11.96
C ASP A 172 3.92 15.59 11.71
N LEU A 173 4.95 15.44 10.86
CA LEU A 173 5.57 14.16 10.56
C LEU A 173 6.38 13.58 11.73
N GLU A 174 7.09 14.42 12.47
CA GLU A 174 7.78 14.00 13.70
C GLU A 174 6.77 13.63 14.80
N ASN A 175 5.67 14.39 14.93
CA ASN A 175 4.57 14.06 15.83
C ASN A 175 3.90 12.73 15.44
N LEU A 176 3.79 12.44 14.14
CA LEU A 176 3.27 11.17 13.66
C LEU A 176 4.07 9.99 14.19
N LYS A 177 5.40 10.07 14.09
CA LYS A 177 6.30 9.03 14.60
C LYS A 177 6.12 8.79 16.10
N ALA A 178 5.77 9.82 16.86
CA ALA A 178 5.50 9.71 18.28
C ALA A 178 4.10 9.16 18.61
N THR A 179 3.15 9.24 17.68
CA THR A 179 1.73 8.91 17.93
C THR A 179 1.27 7.61 17.24
N GLN A 180 1.84 7.24 16.09
CA GLN A 180 1.56 5.99 15.39
C GLN A 180 2.47 4.87 15.90
N PHE A 181 1.87 3.69 16.11
CA PHE A 181 2.56 2.46 16.52
C PHE A 181 3.31 2.47 17.87
N PRO A 182 2.91 3.22 18.90
CA PRO A 182 3.64 3.23 20.18
C PRO A 182 3.65 1.85 20.87
N SER A 183 2.67 1.01 20.55
CA SER A 183 2.39 -0.31 21.11
C SER A 183 2.90 -1.49 20.27
N LEU A 184 3.27 -1.28 19.00
CA LEU A 184 3.85 -2.34 18.17
C LEU A 184 5.31 -2.55 18.59
N ASN A 185 5.52 -3.29 19.68
CA ASN A 185 6.84 -3.46 20.28
C ASN A 185 7.23 -4.91 20.63
N GLU A 186 8.56 -5.07 20.68
CA GLU A 186 9.46 -6.23 20.81
C GLU A 186 9.75 -7.10 19.57
N ARG A 187 8.82 -7.32 18.64
CA ARG A 187 9.07 -8.22 17.48
C ARG A 187 8.98 -7.58 16.10
N THR A 188 8.39 -6.40 16.02
CA THR A 188 8.18 -5.68 14.77
C THR A 188 8.97 -4.39 14.80
N SER A 189 9.86 -4.20 13.83
CA SER A 189 10.57 -2.95 13.62
C SER A 189 9.68 -2.01 12.80
N VAL A 190 9.41 -0.83 13.34
CA VAL A 190 8.68 0.23 12.62
C VAL A 190 9.67 1.30 12.19
N SER A 191 9.65 1.65 10.90
CA SER A 191 10.47 2.72 10.33
C SER A 191 9.61 3.82 9.72
N PHE A 192 10.07 5.05 9.89
CA PHE A 192 9.46 6.24 9.31
C PHE A 192 10.53 6.96 8.49
N ASP A 193 10.28 7.12 7.19
CA ASP A 193 11.18 7.81 6.27
C ASP A 193 10.48 8.98 5.58
N TYR A 194 11.21 10.08 5.39
CA TYR A 194 10.71 11.30 4.75
C TYR A 194 11.58 11.63 3.54
N ILE A 195 10.97 11.70 2.35
CA ILE A 195 11.66 12.02 1.10
C ILE A 195 11.16 13.35 0.59
N PHE A 196 12.05 14.35 0.55
CA PHE A 196 11.75 15.66 -0.02
C PHE A 196 12.11 15.68 -1.50
N LYS A 197 11.13 15.99 -2.36
CA LYS A 197 11.35 16.23 -3.79
C LYS A 197 11.08 17.69 -4.10
N TYR A 198 12.08 18.32 -4.72
CA TYR A 198 12.02 19.69 -5.22
C TYR A 198 11.96 19.62 -6.75
N ASP A 199 10.92 20.20 -7.34
CA ASP A 199 10.95 20.53 -8.78
C ASP A 199 11.82 21.78 -9.02
#